data_AF-A0A8S9FMU6-F1
#
_entry.id   AF-A0A8S9FMU6-F1
#
_cell.length_a   1.000
_cell.length_b   1.000
_cell.length_c   1.000
_cell.angle_alpha   90.00
_cell.angle_beta   90.00
_cell.angle_gamma   90.00
#
_symmetry.space_group_name_H-M   'P 1'
#
loop_
_entity.id
_entity.type
_entity.pdbx_description
1 polymer ?
#
loop_
_entity_poly.entity_id
_entity_poly.type
_entity_poly.pdbx_seq_one_letter_code
_entity_poly.pdbx_strand_id
1 'polypeptide(L)' 'MTLLLSEDPSKTLVICPDKYGYISRFISGINNHNRFGKKKQNCKCVRYSVNGECRVLLVATRDISKGERLYYD' A
#
# COMPACT_ATOMS: atom_id res chain seq x y z
N MET A 1 2.74 -6.38 -3.91
CA MET A 1 1.61 -5.41 -3.93
C MET A 1 1.07 -5.34 -5.35
N THR A 2 -0.23 -5.53 -5.56
CA THR A 2 -0.83 -5.59 -6.91
C THR A 2 -0.67 -4.26 -7.64
N LEU A 3 -0.11 -4.29 -8.86
CA LEU A 3 0.09 -3.10 -9.70
C LEU A 3 -1.13 -2.88 -10.60
N LEU A 4 -1.42 -3.87 -11.45
CA LEU A 4 -2.49 -3.85 -12.45
C LEU A 4 -3.34 -5.10 -12.25
N LEU A 5 -4.66 -4.94 -12.18
CA LEU A 5 -5.63 -6.04 -12.30
C LEU A 5 -6.26 -5.94 -13.68
N SER A 6 -6.16 -7.00 -14.47
CA SER A 6 -6.69 -7.08 -15.84
C SER A 6 -7.79 -8.15 -15.90
N GLU A 7 -8.75 -7.98 -16.81
CA GLU A 7 -9.77 -9.00 -17.09
C GLU A 7 -9.14 -10.32 -17.54
N ASP A 8 -8.11 -10.24 -18.39
CA ASP A 8 -7.21 -11.35 -18.67
C ASP A 8 -6.21 -11.50 -17.51
N PRO A 9 -6.29 -12.60 -16.72
CA PRO A 9 -5.41 -12.78 -15.56
C PRO A 9 -3.94 -12.87 -15.93
N SER A 10 -3.60 -13.31 -17.15
CA SER A 10 -2.21 -13.41 -17.61
C SER A 10 -1.52 -12.04 -17.78
N LYS A 11 -2.31 -10.97 -17.89
CA LYS A 11 -1.85 -9.58 -17.99
C LYS A 11 -1.86 -8.83 -16.65
N THR A 12 -2.25 -9.49 -15.56
CA THR A 12 -2.19 -8.91 -14.21
C THR A 12 -0.73 -8.77 -13.78
N LEU A 13 -0.38 -7.63 -13.19
CA LEU A 13 0.99 -7.33 -12.77
C LEU A 13 1.07 -7.12 -11.26
N VAL A 14 2.17 -7.57 -10.66
CA VAL A 14 2.48 -7.41 -9.23
C VAL A 14 3.86 -6.79 -9.06
N ILE A 15 4.00 -5.90 -8.08
CA ILE A 15 5.31 -5.39 -7.64
C ILE A 15 5.93 -6.43 -6.69
N CYS A 16 7.10 -6.94 -7.07
CA CYS A 16 7.91 -7.88 -6.30
C CYS A 16 9.20 -7.20 -5.81
N PRO A 17 9.22 -6.67 -4.58
CA PRO A 17 10.41 -6.04 -4.03
C PRO A 17 11.33 -7.11 -3.40
N ASP A 18 11.61 -8.22 -4.06
CA ASP A 18 12.46 -9.29 -3.52
C ASP A 18 13.95 -8.91 -3.57
N LYS A 19 14.41 -8.35 -4.71
CA LYS A 19 15.79 -7.90 -4.94
C LYS A 19 15.96 -6.38 -4.82
N TYR A 20 15.06 -5.62 -5.43
CA TYR A 20 15.09 -4.17 -5.46
C TYR A 20 13.81 -3.61 -4.83
N GLY A 21 13.96 -2.67 -3.90
CA GLY A 21 12.82 -2.05 -3.23
C GLY A 21 13.24 -0.89 -2.35
N TYR A 22 12.25 -0.12 -1.90
CA TYR A 22 12.43 1.01 -1.00
C TYR A 22 11.70 0.77 0.33
N ILE A 23 11.57 1.82 1.15
CA ILE A 23 10.97 1.76 2.50
C ILE A 23 9.54 1.23 2.52
N SER A 24 8.76 1.39 1.44
CA SER A 24 7.35 1.01 1.38
C SER A 24 7.08 -0.46 1.69
N ARG A 25 8.03 -1.37 1.37
CA ARG A 25 7.89 -2.81 1.65
C ARG A 25 7.89 -3.16 3.15
N PHE A 26 8.34 -2.25 4.00
CA PHE A 26 8.47 -2.47 5.45
C PHE A 26 7.36 -1.81 6.26
N ILE A 27 6.44 -1.07 5.62
CA ILE A 27 5.29 -0.47 6.30
C ILE A 27 4.31 -1.58 6.69
N SER A 28 3.81 -1.54 7.92
CA SER A 28 2.98 -2.61 8.48
C SER A 28 1.54 -2.56 7.97
N GLY A 29 0.92 -3.74 7.89
CA GLY A 29 -0.52 -3.87 7.70
C GLY A 29 -1.29 -3.80 9.02
N ILE A 30 -2.55 -3.39 8.97
CA ILE A 30 -3.49 -3.55 10.09
C ILE A 30 -3.97 -5.01 10.22
N ASN A 31 -4.46 -5.37 11.41
CA ASN A 31 -5.17 -6.64 11.57
C ASN A 31 -6.65 -6.47 11.21
N ASN A 32 -7.05 -7.02 10.07
CA ASN A 32 -8.41 -6.92 9.54
C ASN A 32 -9.47 -7.77 10.28
N HIS A 33 -9.07 -8.64 11.21
CA HIS A 33 -9.98 -9.47 11.99
C HIS A 33 -10.27 -8.91 13.39
N ASN A 34 -9.55 -7.87 13.81
CA ASN A 34 -9.76 -7.23 15.11
C ASN A 34 -10.51 -5.90 14.91
N ARG A 35 -11.61 -5.69 15.64
CA ARG A 35 -12.41 -4.45 15.61
C ARG A 35 -11.58 -3.18 15.88
N PHE A 36 -10.48 -3.29 16.63
CA PHE A 36 -9.57 -2.18 16.91
C PHE A 36 -8.42 -2.04 15.91
N GLY A 37 -8.23 -3.00 15.00
CA GLY A 37 -7.15 -2.97 14.00
C GLY A 37 -7.23 -1.75 13.10
N LYS A 38 -8.42 -1.41 12.62
CA LYS A 38 -8.67 -0.25 11.75
C LYS A 38 -8.30 1.08 12.39
N LYS A 39 -8.36 1.19 13.73
CA LYS A 39 -7.97 2.41 14.46
C LYS A 39 -6.47 2.73 14.35
N LYS A 40 -5.63 1.74 14.02
CA LYS A 40 -4.18 1.95 13.84
C LYS A 40 -3.83 2.54 12.48
N GLN A 41 -4.73 2.47 11.49
CA GLN A 41 -4.46 2.93 10.15
C GLN A 41 -4.21 4.46 10.14
N ASN A 42 -3.08 4.86 9.58
CA ASN A 42 -2.68 6.26 9.44
C ASN A 42 -2.14 6.60 8.04
N CYS A 43 -2.01 5.60 7.16
CA CYS A 43 -1.79 5.79 5.74
C CYS A 43 -2.67 4.86 4.89
N LYS A 44 -2.76 5.14 3.60
CA LYS A 44 -3.53 4.37 2.63
C LYS A 44 -2.71 4.11 1.38
N CYS A 45 -2.75 2.88 0.91
CA CYS A 45 -2.22 2.50 -0.39
C CYS A 45 -3.26 2.80 -1.48
N VAL A 46 -2.85 3.52 -2.52
CA VAL A 46 -3.71 3.91 -3.64
C VAL A 46 -3.01 3.65 -4.96
N ARG A 47 -3.82 3.41 -6.01
CA ARG A 47 -3.34 3.22 -7.38
C ARG A 47 -3.85 4.33 -8.26
N TYR A 48 -2.95 4.95 -9.02
CA TYR A 48 -3.28 6.00 -9.98
C TYR A 48 -2.65 5.70 -11.34
N SER A 49 -3.31 6.19 -12.39
CA SER A 49 -2.68 6.31 -13.71
C SER A 49 -1.85 7.59 -13.73
N VAL A 50 -0.56 7.46 -14.02
CA VAL A 50 0.36 8.59 -14.20
C VAL A 50 1.00 8.42 -15.57
N ASN A 51 0.70 9.34 -16.49
CA ASN A 51 1.12 9.27 -17.89
C ASN A 51 0.73 7.95 -18.58
N GLY A 52 -0.44 7.41 -18.24
CA GLY A 52 -0.94 6.15 -18.82
C GLY A 52 -0.45 4.88 -18.13
N GLU A 53 0.44 4.97 -17.14
CA GLU A 53 0.96 3.80 -16.43
C GLU A 53 0.42 3.68 -15.00
N CYS A 54 0.22 2.45 -14.54
CA CYS A 54 -0.13 2.19 -13.15
C CYS A 54 1.02 2.60 -12.22
N ARG A 55 0.69 3.34 -11.16
CA ARG A 55 1.58 3.67 -10.05
C ARG A 55 0.90 3.38 -8.73
N VAL A 56 1.67 2.87 -7.77
CA VAL A 56 1.22 2.59 -6.41
C VAL A 56 1.85 3.59 -5.46
N LEU A 57 1.02 4.25 -4.64
CA LEU A 57 1.41 5.34 -3.75
C LEU A 57 0.92 5.03 -2.33
N LEU A 58 1.68 5.46 -1.32
CA LEU A 58 1.25 5.49 0.07
C LEU A 58 1.07 6.94 0.49
N VAL A 59 -0.11 7.27 0.99
CA VAL A 59 -0.48 8.64 1.38
C VAL A 59 -0.94 8.64 2.83
N ALA A 60 -0.46 9.58 3.63
CA ALA A 60 -0.98 9.78 4.99
C ALA A 60 -2.47 10.15 4.94
N THR A 61 -3.29 9.56 5.80
CA THR A 61 -4.74 9.82 5.85
C THR A 61 -5.15 10.75 6.98
N ARG A 62 -4.17 11.20 7.77
CA ARG A 62 -4.27 12.17 8.87
C ARG A 62 -2.86 12.61 9.24
N ASP A 63 -2.75 13.60 10.13
CA ASP A 63 -1.47 13.96 10.73
C ASP A 63 -0.86 12.78 11.50
N ILE A 64 0.47 12.65 11.42
CA ILE A 64 1.25 11.55 12.00
C ILE A 64 2.33 12.15 12.88
N SER A 65 2.32 11.79 14.17
CA SER A 65 3.28 12.33 15.13
C SER A 65 4.66 11.70 14.99
N LYS A 66 5.71 12.42 15.40
CA LYS A 66 7.07 11.86 15.48
C LYS A 66 7.08 10.60 16.35
N GLY A 67 7.64 9.51 15.84
CA GLY A 67 7.71 8.22 16.51
C GLY A 67 6.47 7.34 16.34
N GLU A 68 5.40 7.85 15.71
CA GLU A 68 4.23 7.04 15.40
C GLU A 68 4.54 6.05 14.27
N ARG A 69 4.16 4.77 14.47
CA ARG A 69 4.39 3.73 13.46
C ARG A 69 3.33 3.80 12.35
N LEU A 70 3.77 3.64 11.10
CA LEU A 70 2.90 3.63 9.94
C LEU A 70 2.17 2.30 9.76
N TYR A 71 0.86 2.38 9.52
CA TYR A 71 -0.03 1.26 9.22
C TYR A 71 -0.98 1.61 8.07
N TYR A 72 -1.05 0.73 7.08
CA TYR A 72 -2.08 0.76 6.03
C TYR A 72 -2.86 -0.56 6.01
N ASP A 73 -3.89 -0.62 5.16
CA ASP A 73 -4.66 -1.82 4.85
C ASP A 73 -4.19 -2.41 3.51
#